data_AF-A0A1D7XK42-F1
#
_entry.id   AF-A0A1D7XK42-F1
#
_cell.length_a   1.000
_cell.length_b   1.000
_cell.length_c   1.000
_cell.angle_alpha   90.00
_cell.angle_beta   90.00
_cell.angle_gamma   90.00
#
_symmetry.space_group_name_H-M   'P 1'
#
loop_
_entity.id
_entity.type
_entity.pdbx_description
1 polymer ?
#
loop_
_entity_poly.entity_id
_entity_poly.type
_entity_poly.pdbx_seq_one_letter_code
_entity_poly.pdbx_strand_id
1 'polypeptide(L)'
;MHISTKKRFNKIGDKFIKSDYDLSTIRWIINEVRNTIWDMNKMDFEKLMGIPRSILEEDVYIKDIKSWQKENKSYLLENLSDFKEEYFIKLKEKIYSEKYSVNDMLETIDYITDNFDDLQERYSGNVEMLLRNIEFGFRNLNFSDKEKVVLNGEIFSKSIESVVNETL
;
A
#
# COMPACT_ATOMS: atom_id res chain seq x y z
N MET A 1 13.53 8.87 -10.48
CA MET A 1 13.69 7.49 -9.95
C MET A 1 14.99 6.83 -10.45
N HIS A 2 15.77 6.20 -9.57
CA HIS A 2 17.01 5.50 -9.93
C HIS A 2 16.78 4.28 -10.84
N ILE A 3 17.76 3.98 -11.72
CA ILE A 3 17.71 2.84 -12.66
C ILE A 3 17.48 1.49 -11.96
N SER A 4 18.07 1.30 -10.77
CA SER A 4 17.89 0.06 -9.99
C SER A 4 16.44 -0.12 -9.54
N THR A 5 15.77 0.96 -9.13
CA THR A 5 14.35 0.95 -8.76
C THR A 5 13.46 0.70 -9.98
N LYS A 6 13.73 1.39 -11.10
CA LYS A 6 13.02 1.14 -12.37
C LYS A 6 13.05 -0.34 -12.78
N LYS A 7 14.21 -1.00 -12.65
CA LYS A 7 14.36 -2.44 -12.91
C LYS A 7 13.51 -3.31 -11.99
N ARG A 8 13.38 -2.96 -10.70
CA ARG A 8 12.56 -3.71 -9.74
C ARG A 8 11.07 -3.56 -10.04
N PHE A 9 10.61 -2.35 -10.36
CA PHE A 9 9.24 -2.11 -10.82
C PHE A 9 8.92 -2.84 -12.13
N ASN A 10 9.79 -2.80 -13.13
CA ASN A 10 9.58 -3.57 -14.38
C ASN A 10 9.43 -5.08 -14.11
N LYS A 11 10.23 -5.63 -13.17
CA LYS A 11 10.11 -7.03 -12.79
C LYS A 11 8.78 -7.34 -12.09
N ILE A 12 8.19 -6.38 -11.38
CA ILE A 12 6.82 -6.49 -10.86
C ILE A 12 5.81 -6.44 -12.00
N GLY A 13 5.95 -5.50 -12.94
CA GLY A 13 5.10 -5.40 -14.14
C GLY A 13 5.05 -6.70 -14.94
N ASP A 14 6.21 -7.32 -15.17
CA ASP A 14 6.33 -8.61 -15.86
C ASP A 14 5.54 -9.73 -15.17
N LYS A 15 5.46 -9.72 -13.83
CA LYS A 15 4.66 -10.69 -13.07
C LYS A 15 3.17 -10.52 -13.34
N PHE A 16 2.69 -9.28 -13.46
CA PHE A 16 1.31 -9.01 -13.80
C PHE A 16 0.95 -9.48 -15.21
N ILE A 17 1.80 -9.20 -16.20
CA ILE A 17 1.61 -9.64 -17.60
C ILE A 17 1.57 -11.17 -17.71
N LYS A 18 2.38 -11.87 -16.92
CA LYS A 18 2.44 -13.34 -16.91
C LYS A 18 1.38 -13.99 -16.03
N SER A 19 0.50 -13.20 -15.41
CA SER A 19 -0.48 -13.68 -14.42
C SER A 19 0.17 -14.44 -13.24
N ASP A 20 1.45 -14.16 -12.97
CA ASP A 20 2.26 -14.80 -11.92
C ASP A 20 2.39 -13.87 -10.70
N TYR A 21 1.24 -13.55 -10.12
CA TYR A 21 1.19 -12.67 -8.97
C TYR A 21 0.15 -13.08 -7.93
N ASP A 22 0.45 -12.67 -6.70
CA ASP A 22 -0.38 -12.85 -5.54
C ASP A 22 -0.20 -11.67 -4.58
N LEU A 23 -0.72 -11.78 -3.35
CA LEU A 23 -0.57 -10.76 -2.31
C LEU A 23 0.90 -10.45 -1.98
N SER A 24 1.83 -11.39 -2.20
CA SER A 24 3.26 -11.11 -2.03
C SER A 24 3.79 -10.17 -3.12
N THR A 25 3.28 -10.26 -4.35
CA THR A 25 3.57 -9.29 -5.41
C THR A 25 3.01 -7.90 -5.07
N ILE A 26 1.81 -7.82 -4.50
CA ILE A 26 1.22 -6.55 -4.08
C ILE A 26 2.04 -5.92 -2.94
N ARG A 27 2.46 -6.73 -1.97
CA ARG A 27 3.39 -6.29 -0.91
C ARG A 27 4.73 -5.82 -1.46
N TRP A 28 5.20 -6.44 -2.55
CA TRP A 28 6.43 -6.00 -3.19
C TRP A 28 6.30 -4.59 -3.77
N ILE A 29 5.15 -4.23 -4.36
CA ILE A 29 4.89 -2.84 -4.78
C ILE A 29 4.99 -1.88 -3.61
N ILE A 30 4.28 -2.15 -2.51
CA ILE A 30 4.25 -1.28 -1.32
C ILE A 30 5.67 -1.11 -0.75
N ASN A 31 6.45 -2.19 -0.72
CA ASN A 31 7.84 -2.15 -0.29
C ASN A 31 8.72 -1.29 -1.21
N GLU A 32 8.57 -1.38 -2.53
CA GLU A 32 9.33 -0.53 -3.46
C GLU A 32 8.94 0.94 -3.37
N VAL A 33 7.63 1.23 -3.22
CA VAL A 33 7.14 2.60 -2.98
C VAL A 33 7.78 3.14 -1.71
N ARG A 34 7.75 2.41 -0.59
CA ARG A 34 8.42 2.80 0.66
C ARG A 34 9.88 3.14 0.48
N ASN A 35 10.63 2.23 -0.15
CA ASN A 35 12.08 2.37 -0.29
C ASN A 35 12.48 3.53 -1.21
N THR A 36 11.53 4.13 -1.95
CA THR A 36 11.78 5.22 -2.89
C THR A 36 10.90 6.44 -2.66
N ILE A 37 10.17 6.48 -1.55
CA ILE A 37 9.15 7.49 -1.29
C ILE A 37 9.72 8.91 -1.27
N TRP A 38 10.98 9.06 -0.86
CA TRP A 38 11.74 10.31 -0.81
C TRP A 38 11.96 10.97 -2.17
N ASP A 39 12.03 10.16 -3.24
CA ASP A 39 12.30 10.62 -4.61
C ASP A 39 11.06 10.50 -5.52
N MET A 40 9.89 10.32 -4.90
CA MET A 40 8.62 10.06 -5.58
C MET A 40 7.74 11.31 -5.50
N ASN A 41 7.17 11.72 -6.63
CA ASN A 41 6.14 12.76 -6.64
C ASN A 41 4.76 12.15 -6.35
N LYS A 42 3.77 12.99 -6.03
CA LYS A 42 2.39 12.58 -5.75
C LYS A 42 1.77 11.74 -6.88
N MET A 43 2.00 12.10 -8.14
CA MET A 43 1.42 11.40 -9.30
C MET A 43 1.95 9.97 -9.42
N ASP A 44 3.26 9.78 -9.26
CA ASP A 44 3.88 8.45 -9.27
C ASP A 44 3.41 7.61 -8.08
N PHE A 45 3.31 8.24 -6.90
CA PHE A 45 2.78 7.61 -5.70
C PHE A 45 1.34 7.13 -5.91
N GLU A 46 0.46 8.00 -6.41
CA GLU A 46 -0.94 7.70 -6.70
C GLU A 46 -1.08 6.53 -7.68
N LYS A 47 -0.34 6.56 -8.78
CA LYS A 47 -0.35 5.47 -9.78
C LYS A 47 0.08 4.12 -9.19
N LEU A 48 1.14 4.11 -8.37
CA LEU A 48 1.67 2.87 -7.79
C LEU A 48 0.82 2.35 -6.63
N MET A 49 0.35 3.25 -5.75
CA MET A 49 -0.50 2.90 -4.61
C MET A 49 -1.96 2.66 -5.01
N GLY A 50 -2.38 3.11 -6.19
CA GLY A 50 -3.66 2.74 -6.80
C GLY A 50 -3.81 1.23 -7.00
N ILE A 51 -2.72 0.50 -7.21
CA ILE A 51 -2.74 -0.97 -7.35
C ILE A 51 -3.15 -1.65 -6.03
N PRO A 52 -2.42 -1.51 -4.90
CA PRO A 52 -2.85 -2.09 -3.63
C PRO A 52 -4.21 -1.55 -3.17
N ARG A 53 -4.54 -0.28 -3.44
CA ARG A 53 -5.88 0.27 -3.17
C ARG A 53 -6.98 -0.51 -3.89
N SER A 54 -6.85 -0.71 -5.20
CA SER A 54 -7.82 -1.46 -6.02
C SER A 54 -8.00 -2.90 -5.53
N ILE A 55 -6.90 -3.56 -5.12
CA ILE A 55 -6.95 -4.90 -4.54
C ILE A 55 -7.69 -4.92 -3.20
N LEU A 56 -7.50 -3.91 -2.34
CA LEU A 56 -8.19 -3.81 -1.05
C LEU A 56 -9.70 -3.61 -1.21
N GLU A 57 -10.12 -2.88 -2.25
CA GLU A 57 -11.51 -2.46 -2.45
C GLU A 57 -12.44 -3.64 -2.77
N GLU A 58 -12.02 -4.55 -3.64
CA GLU A 58 -12.93 -5.55 -4.20
C GLU A 58 -12.48 -7.00 -4.01
N ASP A 59 -11.20 -7.20 -3.76
CA ASP A 59 -10.59 -8.48 -4.08
C ASP A 59 -10.01 -9.22 -2.88
N VAL A 60 -10.17 -8.70 -1.65
CA VAL A 60 -9.58 -9.31 -0.45
C VAL A 60 -10.48 -9.36 0.77
N TYR A 61 -10.20 -10.31 1.65
CA TYR A 61 -10.83 -10.42 2.97
C TYR A 61 -9.85 -10.94 4.02
N ILE A 62 -10.21 -10.74 5.30
CA ILE A 62 -9.51 -11.30 6.46
C ILE A 62 -10.28 -12.51 6.96
N LYS A 63 -9.64 -13.69 6.94
CA LYS A 63 -10.29 -14.96 7.34
C LYS A 63 -10.64 -15.01 8.82
N ASP A 64 -9.75 -14.51 9.68
CA ASP A 64 -9.98 -14.39 11.13
C ASP A 64 -9.69 -12.96 11.57
N ILE A 65 -10.73 -12.13 11.51
CA ILE A 65 -10.64 -10.70 11.82
C ILE A 65 -10.18 -10.45 13.26
N LYS A 66 -10.60 -11.28 14.23
CA LYS A 66 -10.27 -11.08 15.65
C LYS A 66 -8.80 -11.36 15.91
N SER A 67 -8.29 -12.48 15.42
CA SER A 67 -6.87 -12.82 15.57
C SER A 67 -5.99 -11.79 14.86
N TRP A 68 -6.36 -11.40 13.63
CA TRP A 68 -5.69 -10.34 12.89
C TRP A 68 -5.66 -9.00 13.66
N GLN A 69 -6.81 -8.57 14.18
CA GLN A 69 -6.91 -7.32 14.95
C GLN A 69 -5.99 -7.32 16.18
N LYS A 70 -5.92 -8.46 16.87
CA LYS A 70 -5.12 -8.60 18.08
C LYS A 70 -3.62 -8.68 17.79
N GLU A 71 -3.22 -9.48 16.80
CA GLU A 71 -1.82 -9.72 16.46
C GLU A 71 -1.14 -8.47 15.88
N ASN A 72 -1.87 -7.66 15.13
CA ASN A 72 -1.27 -6.50 14.45
C ASN A 72 -1.30 -5.21 15.27
N LYS A 73 -2.12 -5.15 16.33
CA LYS A 73 -2.39 -3.92 17.09
C LYS A 73 -1.13 -3.17 17.53
N SER A 74 -0.20 -3.83 18.21
CA SER A 74 1.00 -3.17 18.72
C SER A 74 1.87 -2.61 17.61
N TYR A 75 2.06 -3.39 16.54
CA TYR A 75 2.86 -2.99 15.38
C TYR A 75 2.26 -1.78 14.66
N LEU A 76 0.93 -1.80 14.45
CA LEU A 76 0.23 -0.71 13.78
C LEU A 76 0.29 0.60 14.60
N LEU A 77 0.13 0.51 15.93
CA LEU A 77 0.20 1.67 16.81
C LEU A 77 1.61 2.27 16.89
N GLU A 78 2.65 1.43 16.89
CA GLU A 78 4.05 1.87 16.91
C GLU A 78 4.35 2.75 15.68
N ASN A 79 3.97 2.30 14.49
CA ASN A 79 4.18 3.06 13.25
C ASN A 79 3.30 4.32 13.11
N LEU A 80 2.31 4.51 13.99
CA LEU A 80 1.42 5.68 14.03
C LEU A 80 1.76 6.68 15.16
N SER A 81 2.82 6.45 15.93
CA SER A 81 3.13 7.23 17.14
C SER A 81 3.30 8.72 16.84
N ASP A 82 4.01 9.03 15.77
CA ASP A 82 4.50 10.38 15.47
C ASP A 82 3.48 11.21 14.70
N PHE A 83 2.44 10.57 14.15
CA PHE A 83 1.41 11.19 13.33
C PHE A 83 0.30 11.78 14.19
N LYS A 84 0.05 13.08 14.01
CA LYS A 84 -0.84 13.90 14.85
C LYS A 84 -2.08 14.40 14.13
N GLU A 85 -2.25 14.04 12.86
CA GLU A 85 -3.44 14.33 12.08
C GLU A 85 -4.66 13.71 12.75
N GLU A 86 -5.79 14.43 12.72
CA GLU A 86 -7.05 13.94 13.29
C GLU A 86 -7.43 12.55 12.74
N TYR A 87 -7.16 12.32 11.46
CA TYR A 87 -7.33 11.02 10.81
C TYR A 87 -6.56 9.90 11.56
N PHE A 88 -5.26 10.08 11.79
CA PHE A 88 -4.44 9.06 12.47
C PHE A 88 -4.76 8.93 13.96
N ILE A 89 -5.23 9.99 14.62
CA ILE A 89 -5.74 9.91 16.00
C ILE A 89 -6.96 8.98 16.05
N LYS A 90 -7.94 9.17 15.17
CA LYS A 90 -9.13 8.32 15.07
C LYS A 90 -8.77 6.88 14.68
N LEU A 91 -7.83 6.70 13.75
CA LEU A 91 -7.35 5.37 13.38
C LEU A 91 -6.69 4.66 14.56
N LYS A 92 -5.86 5.36 15.35
CA LYS A 92 -5.27 4.82 16.59
C LYS A 92 -6.36 4.37 17.56
N GLU A 93 -7.43 5.15 17.78
CA GLU A 93 -8.54 4.77 18.65
C GLU A 93 -9.26 3.48 18.16
N LYS A 94 -9.50 3.36 16.85
CA LYS A 94 -10.04 2.14 16.23
C LYS A 94 -9.11 0.95 16.48
N ILE A 95 -7.80 1.12 16.30
CA ILE A 95 -6.80 0.07 16.52
C ILE A 95 -6.71 -0.33 18.00
N TYR A 96 -6.67 0.64 18.91
CA TYR A 96 -6.70 0.41 20.35
C TYR A 96 -7.92 -0.41 20.77
N SER A 97 -9.06 -0.12 20.17
CA SER A 97 -10.34 -0.79 20.44
C SER A 97 -10.54 -2.09 19.66
N GLU A 98 -9.58 -2.51 18.83
CA GLU A 98 -9.68 -3.69 17.95
C GLU A 98 -10.92 -3.62 17.04
N LYS A 99 -11.21 -2.42 16.51
CA LYS A 99 -12.36 -2.11 15.63
C LYS A 99 -11.93 -1.60 14.26
N TYR A 100 -10.80 -2.09 13.77
CA TYR A 100 -10.24 -1.73 12.46
C TYR A 100 -10.34 -2.91 11.48
N SER A 101 -10.29 -2.61 10.19
CA SER A 101 -10.70 -3.50 9.11
C SER A 101 -9.90 -3.23 7.82
N VAL A 102 -10.23 -3.95 6.75
CA VAL A 102 -9.71 -3.68 5.40
C VAL A 102 -10.04 -2.26 4.95
N ASN A 103 -11.24 -1.77 5.26
CA ASN A 103 -11.66 -0.42 4.88
C ASN A 103 -10.78 0.65 5.51
N ASP A 104 -10.31 0.45 6.74
CA ASP A 104 -9.40 1.40 7.39
C ASP A 104 -8.03 1.45 6.69
N MET A 105 -7.57 0.34 6.12
CA MET A 105 -6.36 0.32 5.29
C MET A 105 -6.57 1.07 3.97
N LEU A 106 -7.74 0.90 3.34
CA LEU A 106 -8.11 1.62 2.12
C LEU A 106 -8.21 3.13 2.38
N GLU A 107 -8.93 3.53 3.43
CA GLU A 107 -8.99 4.92 3.90
C GLU A 107 -7.59 5.49 4.19
N THR A 108 -6.67 4.65 4.69
CA THR A 108 -5.30 5.08 4.97
C THR A 108 -4.54 5.37 3.69
N ILE A 109 -4.67 4.51 2.65
CA ILE A 109 -4.07 4.77 1.34
C ILE A 109 -4.62 6.06 0.74
N ASP A 110 -5.94 6.25 0.80
CA ASP A 110 -6.61 7.43 0.25
C ASP A 110 -6.13 8.69 0.96
N TYR A 111 -6.10 8.68 2.29
CA TYR A 111 -5.59 9.79 3.08
C TYR A 111 -4.13 10.15 2.75
N ILE A 112 -3.25 9.14 2.64
CA ILE A 112 -1.84 9.39 2.30
C ILE A 112 -1.73 9.95 0.89
N THR A 113 -2.50 9.43 -0.06
CA THR A 113 -2.48 9.89 -1.46
C THR A 113 -2.91 11.35 -1.55
N ASP A 114 -4.04 11.69 -0.91
CA ASP A 114 -4.60 13.04 -0.96
C ASP A 114 -3.66 14.06 -0.31
N ASN A 115 -2.98 13.68 0.78
CA ASN A 115 -2.14 14.55 1.59
C ASN A 115 -0.63 14.29 1.38
N PHE A 116 -0.23 13.65 0.27
CA PHE A 116 1.12 13.12 0.07
C PHE A 116 2.21 14.17 0.28
N ASP A 117 2.10 15.32 -0.40
CA ASP A 117 3.11 16.39 -0.34
C ASP A 117 3.21 16.99 1.07
N ASP A 118 2.08 17.27 1.73
CA ASP A 118 2.04 17.80 3.10
C ASP A 118 2.61 16.82 4.13
N LEU A 119 2.39 15.51 3.94
CA LEU A 119 2.92 14.47 4.79
C LEU A 119 4.43 14.31 4.57
N GLN A 120 4.90 14.35 3.32
CA GLN A 120 6.33 14.36 2.99
C GLN A 120 7.03 15.59 3.56
N GLU A 121 6.43 16.77 3.50
CA GLU A 121 7.04 17.98 4.07
C GLU A 121 7.18 17.87 5.59
N ARG A 122 6.12 17.43 6.28
CA ARG A 122 6.07 17.41 7.76
C ARG A 122 6.83 16.26 8.40
N TYR A 123 6.78 15.08 7.80
CA TYR A 123 7.34 13.86 8.38
C TYR A 123 8.52 13.32 7.58
N SER A 124 8.83 13.94 6.44
CA SER A 124 9.83 13.44 5.50
C SER A 124 9.54 11.96 5.22
N GLY A 125 10.54 11.10 5.10
CA GLY A 125 10.28 9.69 4.86
C GLY A 125 9.86 8.89 6.09
N ASN A 126 9.53 9.50 7.24
CA ASN A 126 8.73 8.77 8.23
C ASN A 126 7.34 8.39 7.66
N VAL A 127 6.89 9.02 6.57
CA VAL A 127 5.72 8.56 5.79
C VAL A 127 5.86 7.09 5.36
N GLU A 128 7.09 6.55 5.25
CA GLU A 128 7.29 5.12 5.00
C GLU A 128 6.62 4.24 6.09
N MET A 129 6.51 4.72 7.33
CA MET A 129 5.93 4.00 8.46
C MET A 129 4.43 3.77 8.26
N LEU A 130 3.73 4.72 7.65
CA LEU A 130 2.32 4.55 7.28
C LEU A 130 2.15 3.42 6.25
N LEU A 131 3.06 3.36 5.28
CA LEU A 131 3.09 2.30 4.29
C LEU A 131 3.53 0.96 4.89
N ARG A 132 4.29 0.93 6.00
CA ARG A 132 4.60 -0.32 6.74
C ARG A 132 3.33 -0.97 7.25
N ASN A 133 2.41 -0.16 7.77
CA ASN A 133 1.12 -0.64 8.26
C ASN A 133 0.30 -1.28 7.14
N ILE A 134 0.25 -0.63 5.97
CA ILE A 134 -0.43 -1.18 4.79
C ILE A 134 0.25 -2.49 4.35
N GLU A 135 1.58 -2.51 4.17
CA GLU A 135 2.33 -3.72 3.75
C GLU A 135 2.11 -4.90 4.72
N PHE A 136 2.06 -4.61 6.02
CA PHE A 136 1.87 -5.62 7.05
C PHE A 136 0.43 -6.15 7.03
N GLY A 137 -0.57 -5.29 6.87
CA GLY A 137 -1.97 -5.69 6.73
C GLY A 137 -2.19 -6.72 5.62
N PHE A 138 -1.53 -6.54 4.47
CA PHE A 138 -1.56 -7.47 3.33
C PHE A 138 -1.04 -8.89 3.64
N ARG A 139 -0.23 -9.12 4.69
CA ARG A 139 0.33 -10.45 5.01
C ARG A 139 -0.73 -11.48 5.37
N ASN A 140 -1.87 -11.02 5.88
CA ASN A 140 -2.89 -11.87 6.47
C ASN A 140 -4.21 -11.80 5.67
N LEU A 141 -4.19 -11.14 4.52
CA LEU A 141 -5.31 -11.12 3.59
C LEU A 141 -5.37 -12.39 2.76
N ASN A 142 -6.54 -12.66 2.21
CA ASN A 142 -6.75 -13.67 1.18
C ASN A 142 -7.52 -13.03 0.04
N PHE A 143 -7.31 -13.51 -1.19
CA PHE A 143 -8.14 -13.07 -2.29
C PHE A 143 -9.56 -13.63 -2.16
N SER A 144 -10.54 -12.77 -2.38
CA SER A 144 -11.96 -13.14 -2.54
C SER A 144 -12.14 -13.91 -3.84
N ASP A 145 -11.53 -13.45 -4.94
CA ASP A 145 -11.53 -14.09 -6.25
C ASP A 145 -10.18 -13.85 -6.95
N LYS A 146 -9.36 -14.89 -7.04
CA LYS A 146 -8.03 -14.80 -7.68
C LYS A 146 -8.14 -14.60 -9.20
N GLU A 147 -9.17 -15.15 -9.85
CA GLU A 147 -9.31 -15.06 -11.31
C GLU A 147 -9.64 -13.62 -11.71
N LYS A 148 -10.57 -12.98 -10.99
CA LYS A 148 -10.92 -11.57 -11.20
C LYS A 148 -9.71 -10.66 -11.01
N VAL A 149 -8.92 -10.89 -9.95
CA VAL A 149 -7.68 -10.16 -9.72
C VAL A 149 -6.76 -10.28 -10.92
N VAL A 150 -6.51 -11.52 -11.39
CA VAL A 150 -5.61 -11.80 -12.53
C VAL A 150 -5.97 -11.00 -13.78
N LEU A 151 -7.27 -10.80 -14.06
CA LEU A 151 -7.75 -10.03 -15.22
C LEU A 151 -7.31 -8.56 -15.20
N ASN A 152 -7.09 -7.98 -14.02
CA ASN A 152 -6.60 -6.60 -13.87
C ASN A 152 -5.08 -6.47 -14.09
N GLY A 153 -4.36 -7.58 -14.33
CA GLY A 153 -2.90 -7.59 -14.42
C GLY A 153 -2.35 -6.66 -15.50
N GLU A 154 -2.97 -6.61 -16.69
CA GLU A 154 -2.52 -5.71 -17.76
C GLU A 154 -2.64 -4.23 -17.35
N ILE A 155 -3.71 -3.86 -16.63
CA ILE A 155 -3.92 -2.51 -16.11
C ILE A 155 -2.83 -2.17 -15.09
N PHE A 156 -2.55 -3.07 -14.15
CA PHE A 156 -1.50 -2.87 -13.14
C PHE A 156 -0.10 -2.74 -13.76
N SER A 157 0.20 -3.55 -14.78
CA SER A 157 1.46 -3.44 -15.51
C SER A 157 1.60 -2.09 -16.22
N LYS A 158 0.54 -1.59 -16.86
CA LYS A 158 0.55 -0.28 -17.53
C LYS A 158 0.73 0.88 -16.54
N SER A 159 0.10 0.80 -15.36
CA SER A 159 0.32 1.79 -14.29
C SER A 159 1.79 1.85 -13.89
N ILE A 160 2.43 0.70 -13.68
CA ILE A 160 3.86 0.62 -13.37
C ILE A 160 4.72 1.16 -14.51
N GLU A 161 4.45 0.75 -15.74
CA GLU A 161 5.19 1.17 -16.93
C GLU A 161 5.17 2.68 -17.09
N SER A 162 4.01 3.32 -16.87
CA SER A 162 3.87 4.77 -16.97
C SER A 162 4.80 5.50 -15.99
N VAL A 163 4.90 5.03 -14.74
CA VAL A 163 5.79 5.63 -13.73
C VAL A 163 7.27 5.42 -14.06
N VAL A 164 7.62 4.23 -14.56
CA VAL A 164 9.00 3.90 -14.92
C VAL A 164 9.49 4.69 -16.14
N ASN A 165 8.61 4.94 -17.11
CA ASN A 165 8.94 5.57 -18.38
C ASN A 165 8.76 7.10 -18.40
N GLU A 166 7.88 7.66 -17.56
CA GLU A 166 7.64 9.12 -17.51
C GLU A 166 8.72 9.90 -16.74
N THR A 167 9.56 9.26 -15.93
CA THR A 167 10.73 9.91 -15.31
C THR A 167 11.91 9.99 -16.30
N LEU A 168 11.86 10.93 -17.24
CA LEU A 168 12.99 11.41 -18.05
C LEU A 168 13.38 12.83 -17.63
#